data_AF-A0A2V5Q519-F1
#
_entry.id   AF-A0A2V5Q519-F1
#
_cell.length_a   1.000
_cell.length_b   1.000
_cell.length_c   1.000
_cell.angle_alpha   90.00
_cell.angle_beta   90.00
_cell.angle_gamma   90.00
#
_symmetry.space_group_name_H-M   'P 1'
#
loop_
_entity.id
_entity.type
_entity.pdbx_description
1 polymer ?
#
loop_
_entity_poly.entity_id
_entity_poly.type
_entity_poly.pdbx_seq_one_letter_code
_entity_poly.pdbx_strand_id
1 'polypeptide(L)'
;AERPQILTPEHYCRLLLDGFGEKAERYIDRLREHARNIAVLRYGFQFRKTDLSEQTLRDSIDAVINRTRQNVERKSEPLSAVIHGVDDAWEVCLLKFTIDLVERSSGENLGDFRKRGLI
;
A
#
# COMPACT_ATOMS: atom_id res chain seq x y z
N ALA A 1 8.98 -29.42 -2.89
CA ALA A 1 8.71 -28.78 -1.58
C ALA A 1 9.84 -27.81 -1.32
N GLU A 2 9.58 -26.51 -1.45
CA GLU A 2 10.58 -25.48 -1.11
C GLU A 2 10.69 -25.36 0.41
N ARG A 3 11.93 -25.27 0.90
CA ARG A 3 12.25 -25.21 2.33
C ARG A 3 11.76 -23.88 2.92
N PRO A 4 11.14 -23.87 4.11
CA PRO A 4 10.82 -22.62 4.78
C PRO A 4 12.12 -21.93 5.18
N GLN A 5 12.45 -20.82 4.51
CA GLN A 5 13.54 -19.95 4.93
C GLN A 5 13.06 -19.13 6.12
N ILE A 6 13.79 -19.19 7.24
CA ILE A 6 13.58 -18.28 8.36
C ILE A 6 14.10 -16.92 7.90
N LEU A 7 13.19 -16.11 7.36
CA LEU A 7 13.47 -14.73 6.97
C LEU A 7 13.51 -13.88 8.24
N THR A 8 14.65 -13.25 8.51
CA THR A 8 14.74 -12.21 9.54
C THR A 8 13.80 -11.05 9.19
N PRO A 9 13.24 -10.34 10.20
CA PRO A 9 12.30 -9.24 9.97
C PRO A 9 12.80 -8.19 8.97
N GLU A 10 14.12 -7.92 8.95
CA GLU A 10 14.71 -6.97 7.99
C GLU A 10 14.65 -7.47 6.54
N HIS A 11 14.85 -8.78 6.30
CA HIS A 11 14.81 -9.38 4.97
C HIS A 11 13.38 -9.51 4.44
N TYR A 12 12.42 -9.81 5.32
CA TYR A 12 11.01 -9.86 4.98
C TYR A 12 10.52 -8.52 4.42
N CYS A 13 10.95 -7.44 5.05
CA CYS A 13 10.66 -6.06 4.71
C CYS A 13 11.12 -5.66 3.29
N ARG A 14 12.21 -6.24 2.79
CA ARG A 14 12.75 -6.01 1.44
C ARG A 14 11.95 -6.74 0.36
N LEU A 15 11.37 -7.90 0.70
CA LEU A 15 10.42 -8.61 -0.16
C LEU A 15 9.11 -7.81 -0.34
N LEU A 16 8.82 -6.85 0.55
CA LEU A 16 7.59 -6.07 0.49
C LEU A 16 7.55 -5.00 -0.58
N LEU A 17 8.68 -4.59 -1.16
CA LEU A 17 8.74 -3.47 -2.11
C LEU A 17 9.30 -3.93 -3.45
N ASP A 18 8.68 -4.93 -4.05
CA ASP A 18 9.09 -5.43 -5.36
C ASP A 18 8.63 -4.47 -6.47
N GLY A 19 9.59 -3.78 -7.10
CA GLY A 19 9.37 -2.84 -8.20
C GLY A 19 9.15 -1.36 -7.81
N PHE A 20 9.37 -0.99 -6.54
CA PHE A 20 9.24 0.40 -6.06
C PHE A 20 10.57 1.17 -6.16
N GLY A 21 10.51 2.50 -6.31
CA GLY A 21 11.68 3.37 -6.38
C GLY A 21 12.24 3.82 -5.02
N GLU A 22 13.42 4.46 -5.05
CA GLU A 22 14.19 4.89 -3.87
C GLU A 22 13.37 5.77 -2.90
N LYS A 23 12.48 6.63 -3.41
CA LYS A 23 11.64 7.50 -2.56
C LYS A 23 10.69 6.68 -1.68
N ALA A 24 10.15 5.59 -2.22
CA ALA A 24 9.27 4.66 -1.51
C ALA A 24 10.05 3.84 -0.47
N GLU A 25 11.26 3.38 -0.81
CA GLU A 25 12.14 2.67 0.13
C GLU A 25 12.47 3.56 1.35
N ARG A 26 12.93 4.80 1.12
CA ARG A 26 13.24 5.75 2.19
C ARG A 26 12.02 6.10 3.05
N TYR A 27 10.82 6.15 2.46
CA TYR A 27 9.60 6.38 3.22
C TYR A 27 9.34 5.25 4.22
N ILE A 28 9.50 4.00 3.79
CA ILE A 28 9.32 2.83 4.65
C ILE A 28 10.40 2.75 5.71
N ASP A 29 11.66 3.03 5.38
CA ASP A 29 12.74 3.04 6.37
C ASP A 29 12.47 4.08 7.47
N ARG A 30 12.06 5.29 7.10
CA ARG A 30 11.63 6.30 8.08
C ARG A 30 10.39 5.89 8.86
N LEU A 31 9.44 5.21 8.22
CA LEU A 31 8.27 4.69 8.92
C LEU A 31 8.72 3.71 10.01
N ARG A 32 9.64 2.78 9.72
CA ARG A 32 10.16 1.80 10.69
C ARG A 32 10.81 2.43 11.90
N GLU A 33 11.61 3.48 11.71
CA GLU A 33 12.28 4.20 12.80
C GLU A 33 11.27 4.77 13.82
N HIS A 34 10.12 5.22 13.33
CA HIS A 34 9.06 5.82 14.16
C HIS A 34 8.00 4.80 14.62
N ALA A 35 7.87 3.68 13.91
CA ALA A 35 6.80 2.70 14.06
C ALA A 35 7.19 1.48 14.91
N ARG A 36 7.38 1.65 16.22
CA ARG A 36 7.53 0.48 17.13
C ARG A 36 6.27 -0.40 17.21
N ASN A 37 5.10 0.11 16.79
CA ASN A 37 3.79 -0.51 17.01
C ASN A 37 2.87 -0.62 15.77
N ILE A 38 3.35 -0.36 14.55
CA ILE A 38 2.48 -0.47 13.38
C ILE A 38 2.24 -1.95 13.05
N ALA A 39 0.98 -2.38 13.10
CA ALA A 39 0.56 -3.75 12.83
C ALA A 39 0.96 -4.22 11.41
N VAL A 40 0.92 -3.34 10.42
CA VAL A 40 1.26 -3.66 9.01
C VAL A 40 2.65 -4.28 8.86
N LEU A 41 3.63 -3.83 9.64
CA LEU A 41 5.00 -4.33 9.60
C LEU A 41 5.15 -5.70 10.29
N ARG A 42 4.20 -6.05 11.19
CA ARG A 42 4.19 -7.34 11.90
C ARG A 42 3.49 -8.44 11.10
N TYR A 43 2.53 -8.08 10.24
CA TYR A 43 1.73 -9.02 9.46
C TYR A 43 2.37 -9.49 8.16
N GLY A 44 3.38 -8.78 7.68
CA GLY A 44 4.15 -9.21 6.53
C GLY A 44 3.38 -9.12 5.19
N PHE A 45 3.24 -7.90 4.67
CA PHE A 45 2.55 -7.64 3.41
C PHE A 45 3.49 -7.44 2.22
N GLN A 46 3.44 -8.33 1.22
CA GLN A 46 4.19 -8.12 -0.02
C GLN A 46 3.46 -7.16 -0.97
N PHE A 47 4.02 -5.97 -1.19
CA PHE A 47 3.59 -5.08 -2.28
C PHE A 47 4.42 -5.39 -3.52
N ARG A 48 3.72 -5.72 -4.60
CA ARG A 48 4.31 -5.86 -5.92
C ARG A 48 3.66 -4.86 -6.85
N LYS A 49 4.49 -4.05 -7.50
CA LYS A 49 4.03 -3.17 -8.59
C LYS A 49 3.97 -3.99 -9.88
N THR A 50 2.78 -4.30 -10.35
CA THR A 50 2.55 -4.95 -11.65
C THR A 50 1.82 -3.99 -12.59
N ASP A 51 2.08 -4.11 -13.89
CA ASP A 51 1.30 -3.45 -14.95
C ASP A 51 1.21 -1.92 -14.83
N LEU A 52 2.36 -1.25 -14.70
CA LEU A 52 2.42 0.22 -14.71
C LEU A 52 2.09 0.78 -16.11
N SER A 53 1.08 1.65 -16.17
CA SER A 53 0.80 2.49 -17.34
C SER A 53 0.82 3.96 -16.92
N GLU A 54 1.63 4.76 -17.61
CA GLU A 54 1.74 6.20 -17.39
C GLU A 54 1.15 6.95 -18.60
N GLN A 55 0.39 8.01 -18.34
CA GLN A 55 -0.22 8.84 -19.37
C GLN A 55 -0.12 10.32 -19.00
N THR A 56 0.53 11.12 -19.85
CA THR A 56 0.53 12.58 -19.72
C THR A 56 -0.74 13.15 -20.34
N LEU A 57 -1.56 13.81 -19.54
CA LEU A 57 -2.81 14.44 -19.99
C LEU A 57 -2.68 15.97 -19.91
N ARG A 58 -3.19 16.67 -20.93
CA ARG A 58 -3.26 18.12 -20.94
C ARG A 58 -4.71 18.56 -20.71
N ASP A 59 -5.08 18.70 -19.45
CA ASP A 59 -6.42 19.13 -19.03
C ASP A 59 -6.36 19.73 -17.61
N SER A 60 -7.47 20.28 -17.12
CA SER A 60 -7.60 20.67 -15.72
C SER A 60 -7.60 19.43 -14.80
N ILE A 61 -7.08 19.56 -13.59
CA ILE A 61 -7.01 18.44 -12.65
C ILE A 61 -8.41 17.89 -12.31
N ASP A 62 -9.41 18.78 -12.20
CA ASP A 62 -10.80 18.39 -11.94
C ASP A 62 -11.39 17.56 -13.08
N ALA A 63 -11.10 17.92 -14.33
CA ALA A 63 -11.54 17.15 -15.49
C ALA A 63 -10.87 15.77 -15.54
N VAL A 64 -9.58 15.68 -15.22
CA VAL A 64 -8.85 14.41 -15.14
C VAL A 64 -9.43 13.51 -14.05
N ILE A 65 -9.65 14.04 -12.84
CA ILE A 65 -10.21 13.28 -11.72
C ILE A 65 -11.59 12.73 -12.07
N ASN A 66 -12.47 13.56 -12.63
CA ASN A 66 -13.82 13.16 -13.00
C ASN A 66 -13.82 12.07 -14.09
N ARG A 67 -12.98 12.22 -15.12
CA ARG A 67 -12.84 11.23 -16.20
C ARG A 67 -12.30 9.90 -15.66
N THR A 68 -11.27 9.95 -14.81
CA THR A 68 -10.67 8.75 -14.20
C THR A 68 -11.68 8.03 -13.32
N ARG A 69 -12.44 8.75 -12.49
CA ARG A 69 -13.50 8.16 -11.66
C ARG A 69 -14.54 7.42 -12.52
N GLN A 70 -15.08 8.08 -13.55
CA GLN A 70 -16.06 7.47 -14.44
C GLN A 70 -15.51 6.20 -15.14
N ASN A 71 -14.24 6.21 -15.53
CA ASN A 71 -13.60 5.04 -16.14
C ASN A 71 -13.50 3.87 -15.16
N VAL A 72 -13.12 4.14 -13.90
CA VAL A 72 -13.04 3.13 -12.86
C VAL A 72 -14.42 2.55 -12.52
N GLU A 73 -15.43 3.42 -12.37
CA GLU A 73 -16.82 3.00 -12.12
C GLU A 73 -17.37 2.10 -13.25
N ARG A 74 -17.06 2.43 -14.51
CA ARG A 74 -17.48 1.64 -15.67
C ARG A 74 -16.83 0.26 -15.75
N LYS A 75 -15.58 0.13 -15.28
CA LYS A 75 -14.86 -1.16 -15.27
C LYS A 75 -15.47 -2.16 -14.27
N SER A 76 -16.26 -1.68 -13.30
CA SER A 76 -16.95 -2.50 -12.29
C SER A 76 -16.01 -3.46 -11.54
N GLU A 77 -14.76 -3.04 -11.33
CA GLU A 77 -13.76 -3.79 -10.56
C GLU A 77 -13.91 -3.46 -9.07
N PRO A 78 -14.36 -4.41 -8.23
CA PRO A 78 -14.77 -4.14 -6.84
C PRO A 78 -13.64 -3.71 -5.89
N LEU A 79 -12.38 -3.73 -6.34
CA LEU A 79 -11.20 -3.34 -5.57
C LEU A 79 -10.40 -2.23 -6.26
N SER A 80 -11.10 -1.25 -6.82
CA SER A 80 -10.48 -0.08 -7.46
C SER A 80 -10.45 1.12 -6.54
N ALA A 81 -9.35 1.88 -6.56
CA ALA A 81 -9.23 3.15 -5.87
C ALA A 81 -8.60 4.20 -6.80
N VAL A 82 -9.07 5.45 -6.70
CA VAL A 82 -8.45 6.61 -7.36
C VAL A 82 -7.70 7.40 -6.31
N ILE A 83 -6.38 7.52 -6.48
CA ILE A 83 -5.51 8.28 -5.59
C ILE A 83 -5.05 9.54 -6.32
N HIS A 84 -5.25 10.70 -5.71
CA HIS A 84 -4.70 11.97 -6.20
C HIS A 84 -3.55 12.39 -5.30
N GLY A 85 -2.39 12.67 -5.90
CA GLY A 85 -1.16 12.99 -5.18
C GLY A 85 -0.17 13.72 -6.07
N VAL A 86 1.02 13.95 -5.53
CA VAL A 86 2.12 14.60 -6.25
C VAL A 86 2.77 13.59 -7.19
N ASP A 87 2.98 13.98 -8.44
CA ASP A 87 3.55 13.14 -9.50
C ASP A 87 4.88 12.49 -9.10
N ASP A 88 5.84 13.31 -8.68
CA ASP A 88 7.18 12.87 -8.26
C ASP A 88 7.22 11.87 -7.09
N ALA A 89 6.13 11.72 -6.34
CA ALA A 89 6.04 10.90 -5.14
C ALA A 89 4.82 9.97 -5.15
N TRP A 90 4.29 9.65 -6.34
CA TRP A 90 3.08 8.83 -6.48
C TRP A 90 3.22 7.45 -5.79
N GLU A 91 4.40 6.83 -5.84
CA GLU A 91 4.69 5.55 -5.18
C GLU A 91 4.59 5.65 -3.65
N VAL A 92 5.01 6.78 -3.09
CA VAL A 92 4.89 7.08 -1.65
C VAL A 92 3.42 7.28 -1.29
N CYS A 93 2.64 7.95 -2.14
CA CYS A 93 1.19 8.11 -1.94
C CYS A 93 0.48 6.75 -1.90
N LEU A 94 0.83 5.82 -2.80
CA LEU A 94 0.28 4.46 -2.83
C LEU A 94 0.60 3.68 -1.55
N LEU A 95 1.85 3.71 -1.11
CA LEU A 95 2.27 3.02 0.12
C LEU A 95 1.56 3.60 1.34
N LYS A 96 1.55 4.93 1.48
CA LYS A 96 0.85 5.61 2.57
C LYS A 96 -0.63 5.24 2.60
N PHE A 97 -1.31 5.30 1.45
CA PHE A 97 -2.72 4.94 1.36
C PHE A 97 -2.96 3.51 1.86
N THR A 98 -2.12 2.58 1.43
CA THR A 98 -2.28 1.17 1.81
C THR A 98 -2.03 0.95 3.30
N ILE A 99 -1.01 1.60 3.86
CA ILE A 99 -0.73 1.55 5.31
C ILE A 99 -1.91 2.12 6.10
N ASP A 100 -2.39 3.31 5.73
CA ASP A 100 -3.53 3.96 6.39
C ASP A 100 -4.78 3.07 6.33
N LEU A 101 -5.01 2.39 5.20
CA LEU A 101 -6.14 1.47 5.02
C LEU A 101 -6.02 0.25 5.93
N VAL A 102 -4.83 -0.34 6.04
CA VAL A 102 -4.60 -1.49 6.95
C VAL A 102 -4.72 -1.06 8.41
N GLU A 103 -4.20 0.11 8.79
CA GLU A 103 -4.32 0.60 10.17
C GLU A 103 -5.78 0.84 10.57
N ARG A 104 -6.57 1.46 9.70
CA ARG A 104 -7.99 1.70 9.94
C ARG A 104 -8.78 0.40 10.03
N SER A 105 -8.52 -0.56 9.14
CA SER A 105 -9.20 -1.86 9.15
C SER A 105 -8.75 -2.77 10.30
N SER A 106 -7.54 -2.58 10.84
CA SER A 106 -7.05 -3.33 12.01
C SER A 106 -7.73 -2.91 13.30
N GLY A 107 -8.11 -1.64 13.46
CA GLY A 107 -8.79 -1.11 14.64
C GLY A 107 -10.16 -1.77 14.92
N GLU A 108 -10.92 -2.10 13.88
CA GLU A 108 -12.20 -2.82 14.02
C GLU A 108 -12.01 -4.34 14.19
N ASN A 109 -11.04 -4.95 13.51
CA ASN A 109 -10.84 -6.40 13.55
C ASN A 109 -10.10 -6.90 14.81
N LEU A 110 -9.22 -6.08 15.42
CA LEU A 110 -8.53 -6.43 16.68
C LEU A 110 -9.49 -6.65 17.86
N GLY A 111 -10.65 -5.99 17.85
CA GLY A 111 -11.71 -6.22 18.83
C GLY A 111 -12.32 -7.63 18.72
N ASP A 112 -12.38 -8.18 17.51
CA ASP A 112 -12.99 -9.48 17.24
C ASP A 112 -12.01 -10.65 17.48
N PHE A 113 -10.71 -10.46 17.24
CA PHE A 113 -9.69 -11.46 17.58
C PHE A 113 -9.50 -11.65 19.10
N ARG A 114 -9.68 -10.59 19.90
CA ARG A 114 -9.66 -10.69 21.38
C ARG A 114 -10.90 -11.43 21.92
N LYS A 115 -12.06 -11.29 21.27
CA LYS A 115 -13.27 -12.06 21.59
C LYS A 115 -13.15 -13.54 21.21
N ARG A 116 -12.29 -13.88 20.25
CA ARG A 116 -12.04 -15.27 19.80
C ARG A 116 -10.77 -15.91 20.38
N GLY A 117 -10.03 -15.20 21.24
CA GLY A 117 -8.90 -15.75 22.01
C GLY A 117 -7.67 -16.12 21.18
N LEU A 118 -7.43 -15.44 20.05
CA LEU A 118 -6.30 -15.72 19.16
C LEU A 118 -5.10 -14.78 19.35
N ILE A 119 -5.18 -13.86 20.31
CA ILE A 119 -4.09 -13.09 20.94
C ILE A 119 -4.41 -12.84 22.41
#